data_AF-A0A3Q3E421-F1
#
_entry.id   AF-A0A3Q3E421-F1
#
_cell.length_a   1.000
_cell.length_b   1.000
_cell.length_c   1.000
_cell.angle_alpha   90.00
_cell.angle_beta   90.00
_cell.angle_gamma   90.00
#
_symmetry.space_group_name_H-M   'P 1'
#
loop_
_entity.id
_entity.type
_entity.pdbx_description
1 polymer ?
#
loop_
_entity_poly.entity_id
_entity_poly.type
_entity_poly.pdbx_seq_one_letter_code
_entity_poly.pdbx_strand_id
1 'polypeptide(L)'
;MYSALPYILTAGINCESAMIPEEHSAAVIAHVCMVHSSVGNYSKLFLQKLRRCNFVTPKNYLDFINAYTNLLEEKDQYILAQCKRLEGGLDKLKEASEQLAKLNVKLADQKVILAEKSTACETLLDEISTNTTIAEEKKTLAEDKAKEIEEQNKVIAVEKKEAESSLAEALPALEAARLALQDLEKSDVARLEKNFFRSKHEFEGIQSELSNIQKELQTLGEKYQAALTEKDMLQEEAELMERRLIAADKLISGLSSENERWTQDLEELKQRRVRLLGDCLISAAFLSYEGAFSWDFRNEMVYEVWVKDVQERGIPLSQPFRIESLLTDEVEISKWGSEGLPPDELSVQNGILTTRGCRFPLCIDPQQQALNWIKKKEENNNLKYFNMYCVIVCRW
;
A
#
# COMPACT_ATOMS: atom_id res chain seq x y z
N MET A 1 -31.04 52.38 0.30
CA MET A 1 -29.69 51.78 0.28
C MET A 1 -29.73 50.27 0.52
N TYR A 2 -30.51 49.77 1.49
CA TYR A 2 -30.64 48.33 1.78
C TYR A 2 -31.34 47.48 0.70
N SER A 3 -32.19 48.07 -0.15
CA SER A 3 -32.92 47.34 -1.22
C SER A 3 -32.04 46.84 -2.38
N ALA A 4 -30.80 47.33 -2.49
CA ALA A 4 -29.84 46.93 -3.54
C ALA A 4 -28.81 45.89 -3.07
N LEU A 5 -28.73 45.62 -1.76
CA LEU A 5 -27.76 44.70 -1.17
C LEU A 5 -27.89 43.24 -1.67
N PRO A 6 -29.11 42.69 -1.88
CA PRO A 6 -29.26 41.34 -2.42
C PRO A 6 -28.73 41.21 -3.85
N TYR A 7 -28.88 42.26 -4.68
CA TYR A 7 -28.45 42.26 -6.07
C TYR A 7 -26.92 42.30 -6.21
N ILE A 8 -26.23 43.03 -5.33
CA ILE A 8 -24.76 43.09 -5.28
C ILE A 8 -24.18 41.74 -4.84
N LEU A 9 -24.81 41.09 -3.85
CA LEU A 9 -24.45 39.74 -3.41
C LEU A 9 -24.66 38.70 -4.51
N THR A 10 -25.80 38.75 -5.19
CA THR A 10 -26.11 37.81 -6.27
C THR A 10 -25.09 37.92 -7.40
N ALA A 11 -24.64 39.13 -7.74
CA ALA A 11 -23.62 39.35 -8.76
C ALA A 11 -22.20 38.95 -8.30
N GLY A 12 -21.84 39.17 -7.02
CA GLY A 12 -20.53 38.82 -6.47
C GLY A 12 -20.38 37.33 -6.17
N ILE A 13 -21.38 36.71 -5.51
CA ILE A 13 -21.35 35.30 -5.12
C ILE A 13 -21.59 34.38 -6.32
N ASN A 14 -22.55 34.66 -7.21
CA ASN A 14 -22.82 33.75 -8.34
C ASN A 14 -21.78 33.80 -9.45
N CYS A 15 -20.93 34.84 -9.52
CA CYS A 15 -19.88 34.92 -10.53
C CYS A 15 -18.60 34.16 -10.10
N GLU A 16 -18.45 33.86 -8.80
CA GLU A 16 -17.24 33.25 -8.24
C GLU A 16 -17.49 31.91 -7.50
N SER A 17 -18.71 31.60 -7.06
CA SER A 17 -18.94 30.53 -6.08
C SER A 17 -19.62 29.29 -6.66
N ALA A 18 -18.81 28.38 -7.20
CA ALA A 18 -19.18 26.95 -7.33
C ALA A 18 -19.16 26.21 -5.97
N MET A 19 -18.82 26.90 -4.87
CA MET A 19 -18.57 26.30 -3.56
C MET A 19 -19.77 26.34 -2.60
N ILE A 20 -20.73 27.25 -2.80
CA ILE A 20 -21.94 27.33 -1.97
C ILE A 20 -23.05 26.48 -2.63
N PRO A 21 -23.58 25.46 -1.96
CA PRO A 21 -24.72 24.70 -2.48
C PRO A 21 -25.93 25.59 -2.74
N GLU A 22 -26.64 25.36 -3.85
CA GLU A 22 -27.82 26.14 -4.24
C GLU A 22 -28.88 26.21 -3.12
N GLU A 23 -29.02 25.13 -2.35
CA GLU A 23 -29.93 25.02 -1.20
C GLU A 23 -29.67 26.10 -0.14
N HIS A 24 -28.41 26.45 0.11
CA HIS A 24 -28.02 27.39 1.15
C HIS A 24 -27.77 28.82 0.64
N SER A 25 -27.70 29.03 -0.67
CA SER A 25 -27.36 30.33 -1.27
C SER A 25 -28.29 31.46 -0.80
N ALA A 26 -29.61 31.24 -0.85
CA ALA A 26 -30.60 32.22 -0.39
C ALA A 26 -30.48 32.52 1.12
N ALA A 27 -30.19 31.50 1.92
CA ALA A 27 -30.02 31.62 3.36
C ALA A 27 -28.76 32.44 3.70
N VAL A 28 -27.64 32.16 3.04
CA VAL A 28 -26.37 32.89 3.20
C VAL A 28 -26.54 34.36 2.84
N ILE A 29 -27.15 34.66 1.68
CA ILE A 29 -27.41 36.04 1.23
C ILE A 29 -28.25 36.80 2.25
N ALA A 30 -29.31 36.18 2.77
CA ALA A 30 -30.17 36.78 3.77
C ALA A 30 -29.44 37.02 5.10
N HIS A 31 -28.59 36.08 5.54
CA HIS A 31 -27.76 36.24 6.72
C HIS A 31 -26.77 37.40 6.57
N VAL A 32 -26.10 37.53 5.42
CA VAL A 32 -25.17 38.64 5.17
C VAL A 32 -25.88 40.00 5.27
N CYS A 33 -27.09 40.11 4.74
CA CYS A 33 -27.91 41.31 4.86
C CYS A 33 -28.34 41.59 6.32
N MET A 34 -28.68 40.53 7.06
CA MET A 34 -29.03 40.60 8.48
C MET A 34 -27.85 41.15 9.29
N VAL A 35 -26.65 40.58 9.14
CA VAL A 35 -25.42 41.01 9.83
C VAL A 35 -25.15 42.50 9.57
N HIS A 36 -25.15 42.94 8.31
CA HIS A 36 -24.89 44.34 7.99
C HIS A 36 -25.89 45.30 8.65
N SER A 37 -27.16 44.89 8.69
CA SER A 37 -28.23 45.67 9.32
C SER A 37 -28.11 45.67 10.84
N SER A 38 -27.79 44.52 11.44
CA SER A 38 -27.64 44.37 12.89
C SER A 38 -26.47 45.19 13.42
N VAL A 39 -25.32 45.18 12.74
CA VAL A 39 -24.15 46.00 13.12
C VAL A 39 -24.48 47.49 13.10
N GLY A 40 -25.32 47.94 12.17
CA GLY A 40 -25.82 49.32 12.14
C GLY A 40 -26.63 49.69 13.40
N ASN A 41 -27.44 48.75 13.92
CA ASN A 41 -28.19 48.94 15.16
C ASN A 41 -27.27 48.88 16.38
N TYR A 42 -26.35 47.91 16.44
CA TYR A 42 -25.36 47.80 17.51
C TYR A 42 -24.42 49.01 17.57
N SER A 43 -24.07 49.62 16.44
CA SER A 43 -23.26 50.85 16.41
C SER A 43 -23.97 52.02 17.08
N LYS A 44 -25.30 52.14 16.91
CA LYS A 44 -26.11 53.15 17.64
C LYS A 44 -26.14 52.84 19.13
N LEU A 45 -26.29 51.56 19.51
CA LEU A 45 -26.31 51.13 20.90
C LEU A 45 -24.95 51.34 21.59
N PHE A 46 -23.86 51.09 20.87
CA PHE A 46 -22.48 51.30 21.33
C PHE A 46 -22.21 52.78 21.64
N LEU A 47 -22.70 53.68 20.79
CA LEU A 47 -22.66 55.12 21.04
C LEU A 47 -23.51 55.52 22.26
N GLN A 48 -24.68 54.92 22.43
CA GLN A 48 -25.56 55.22 23.57
C GLN A 48 -24.97 54.75 24.90
N LYS A 49 -24.49 53.51 24.97
CA LYS A 49 -23.97 52.88 26.20
C LYS A 49 -22.56 53.34 26.56
N LEU A 50 -21.64 53.34 25.60
CA LEU A 50 -20.21 53.55 25.84
C LEU A 50 -19.67 54.88 25.32
N ARG A 51 -20.53 55.71 24.69
CA ARG A 51 -20.14 57.00 24.09
C ARG A 51 -19.02 56.88 23.05
N ARG A 52 -18.89 55.71 22.42
CA ARG A 52 -17.92 55.43 21.36
C ARG A 52 -18.63 55.35 20.01
N CYS A 53 -18.10 56.05 19.00
CA CYS A 53 -18.64 56.03 17.65
C CYS A 53 -18.06 54.85 16.86
N ASN A 54 -18.93 54.10 16.19
CA ASN A 54 -18.55 53.16 15.14
C ASN A 54 -19.34 53.48 13.86
N PHE A 55 -18.69 53.42 12.71
CA PHE A 55 -19.29 53.78 11.42
C PHE A 55 -19.33 52.56 10.50
N VAL A 56 -20.55 52.16 10.12
CA VAL A 56 -20.77 51.07 9.18
C VAL A 56 -20.92 51.66 7.78
N THR A 57 -20.06 51.23 6.86
CA THR A 57 -20.04 51.73 5.48
C THR A 57 -20.32 50.61 4.48
N PRO A 58 -20.79 50.93 3.26
CA PRO A 58 -20.87 49.94 2.18
C PRO A 58 -19.54 49.23 1.88
N LYS A 59 -18.41 49.88 2.18
CA LYS A 59 -17.09 49.24 2.04
C LYS A 59 -16.88 48.09 3.04
N ASN A 60 -17.37 48.22 4.27
CA ASN A 60 -17.33 47.10 5.24
C ASN A 60 -18.14 45.90 4.74
N TYR A 61 -19.23 46.15 4.00
CA TYR A 61 -20.03 45.10 3.40
C TYR A 61 -19.28 44.36 2.29
N LEU A 62 -18.55 45.07 1.44
CA LEU A 62 -17.70 44.46 0.42
C LEU A 62 -16.53 43.70 1.05
N ASP A 63 -15.89 44.26 2.09
CA ASP A 63 -14.82 43.58 2.82
C ASP A 63 -15.33 42.27 3.44
N PHE A 64 -16.57 42.26 3.97
CA PHE A 64 -17.20 41.05 4.49
C PHE A 64 -17.41 39.98 3.42
N ILE A 65 -17.97 40.34 2.26
CA ILE A 65 -18.16 39.39 1.16
C ILE A 65 -16.82 38.83 0.69
N ASN A 66 -15.83 39.69 0.48
CA ASN A 66 -14.50 39.28 0.04
C ASN A 66 -13.81 38.37 1.07
N ALA A 67 -13.89 38.73 2.35
CA ALA A 67 -13.34 37.91 3.44
C ALA A 67 -14.03 36.54 3.51
N TYR A 68 -15.35 36.49 3.31
CA TYR A 68 -16.10 35.24 3.30
C TYR A 68 -15.69 34.35 2.12
N THR A 69 -15.68 34.88 0.89
CA THR A 69 -15.29 34.11 -0.30
C THR A 69 -13.87 33.60 -0.19
N ASN A 70 -12.91 34.46 0.18
CA ASN A 70 -11.50 34.08 0.30
C ASN A 70 -11.29 33.02 1.41
N LEU A 71 -11.93 33.20 2.57
CA LEU A 71 -11.79 32.27 3.68
C LEU A 71 -12.42 30.92 3.35
N LEU A 72 -13.58 30.91 2.68
CA LEU A 72 -14.23 29.68 2.23
C LEU A 72 -13.36 28.95 1.22
N GLU A 73 -12.81 29.64 0.23
CA GLU A 73 -11.95 29.05 -0.79
C GLU A 73 -10.66 28.47 -0.18
N GLU A 74 -9.93 29.25 0.62
CA GLU A 74 -8.67 28.82 1.24
C GLU A 74 -8.89 27.55 2.10
N LYS A 75 -9.94 27.56 2.93
CA LYS A 75 -10.22 26.46 3.85
C LYS A 75 -10.81 25.25 3.15
N ASP A 76 -11.61 25.43 2.11
CA ASP A 76 -12.12 24.33 1.28
C ASP A 76 -10.97 23.62 0.57
N GLN A 77 -10.07 24.37 -0.07
CA GLN A 77 -8.88 23.83 -0.74
C GLN A 77 -7.97 23.09 0.26
N TYR A 78 -7.78 23.64 1.47
CA TYR A 78 -7.02 22.99 2.52
C TYR A 78 -7.63 21.63 2.90
N ILE A 79 -8.94 21.59 3.18
CA ILE A 79 -9.63 20.34 3.56
C ILE A 79 -9.61 19.34 2.41
N LEU A 80 -9.85 19.76 1.18
CA LEU A 80 -9.79 18.91 -0.01
C LEU A 80 -8.39 18.29 -0.19
N ALA A 81 -7.33 19.06 0.02
CA ALA A 81 -5.95 18.55 -0.04
C ALA A 81 -5.70 17.47 1.03
N GLN A 82 -6.22 17.64 2.25
CA GLN A 82 -6.13 16.63 3.30
C GLN A 82 -6.93 15.36 2.93
N CYS A 83 -8.17 15.53 2.43
CA CYS A 83 -9.01 14.42 1.98
C CYS A 83 -8.32 13.61 0.90
N LYS A 84 -7.82 14.26 -0.17
CA LYS A 84 -7.12 13.60 -1.27
C LYS A 84 -5.89 12.82 -0.81
N ARG A 85 -5.17 13.35 0.18
CA ARG A 85 -4.00 12.67 0.76
C ARG A 85 -4.40 11.40 1.50
N LEU A 86 -5.45 11.46 2.33
CA LEU A 86 -5.95 10.30 3.06
C LEU A 86 -6.55 9.25 2.11
N GLU A 87 -7.37 9.67 1.16
CA GLU A 87 -7.92 8.81 0.10
C GLU A 87 -6.81 8.06 -0.64
N GLY A 88 -5.77 8.77 -1.10
CA GLY A 88 -4.63 8.12 -1.75
C GLY A 88 -3.82 7.18 -0.85
N GLY A 89 -3.83 7.39 0.47
CA GLY A 89 -3.23 6.48 1.44
C GLY A 89 -4.06 5.20 1.62
N LEU A 90 -5.37 5.36 1.75
CA LEU A 90 -6.35 4.26 1.87
C LEU A 90 -6.38 3.40 0.61
N ASP A 91 -6.34 4.02 -0.58
CA ASP A 91 -6.28 3.30 -1.85
C ASP A 91 -5.02 2.43 -1.94
N LYS A 92 -3.86 2.95 -1.53
CA LYS A 92 -2.62 2.16 -1.49
C LYS A 92 -2.70 0.98 -0.52
N LEU A 93 -3.32 1.15 0.64
CA LEU A 93 -3.53 0.05 1.60
C LEU A 93 -4.44 -1.02 1.00
N LYS A 94 -5.50 -0.60 0.32
CA LYS A 94 -6.41 -1.51 -0.37
C LYS A 94 -5.71 -2.26 -1.50
N GLU A 95 -4.96 -1.55 -2.36
CA GLU A 95 -4.15 -2.15 -3.43
C GLU A 95 -3.14 -3.18 -2.88
N ALA A 96 -2.44 -2.86 -1.79
CA ALA A 96 -1.51 -3.78 -1.15
C ALA A 96 -2.21 -5.05 -0.62
N SER A 97 -3.40 -4.89 -0.02
CA SER A 97 -4.21 -6.01 0.46
C SER A 97 -4.69 -6.91 -0.69
N GLU A 98 -5.14 -6.32 -1.80
CA GLU A 98 -5.53 -7.06 -3.00
C GLU A 98 -4.35 -7.79 -3.66
N GLN A 99 -3.16 -7.16 -3.70
CA GLN A 99 -1.94 -7.80 -4.20
C GLN A 99 -1.52 -8.96 -3.30
N LEU A 100 -1.58 -8.80 -1.98
CA LEU A 100 -1.30 -9.87 -1.03
C LEU A 100 -2.24 -11.06 -1.23
N ALA A 101 -3.54 -10.82 -1.39
CA ALA A 101 -4.52 -11.85 -1.67
C ALA A 101 -4.20 -12.62 -2.97
N LYS A 102 -3.87 -11.91 -4.05
CA LYS A 102 -3.48 -12.52 -5.34
C LYS A 102 -2.22 -13.39 -5.21
N LEU A 103 -1.23 -12.94 -4.45
CA LEU A 103 0.00 -13.71 -4.24
C LEU A 103 -0.22 -14.92 -3.32
N ASN A 104 -1.09 -14.82 -2.32
CA ASN A 104 -1.47 -15.97 -1.49
C ASN A 104 -2.15 -17.08 -2.31
N VAL A 105 -2.98 -16.73 -3.29
CA VAL A 105 -3.57 -17.72 -4.23
C VAL A 105 -2.47 -18.39 -5.05
N LYS A 106 -1.54 -17.61 -5.62
CA LYS A 106 -0.41 -18.17 -6.40
C LYS A 106 0.47 -19.10 -5.58
N LEU A 107 0.75 -18.75 -4.32
CA LEU A 107 1.51 -19.61 -3.41
C LEU A 107 0.76 -20.92 -3.15
N ALA A 108 -0.57 -20.88 -2.98
CA ALA A 108 -1.37 -22.08 -2.81
C ALA A 108 -1.30 -23.00 -4.05
N ASP A 109 -1.42 -22.42 -5.25
CA ASP A 109 -1.30 -23.17 -6.52
C ASP A 109 0.11 -23.79 -6.65
N GLN A 110 1.16 -23.03 -6.35
CA GLN A 110 2.54 -23.53 -6.36
C GLN A 110 2.75 -24.68 -5.37
N LYS A 111 2.15 -24.62 -4.17
CA LYS A 111 2.24 -25.69 -3.17
C LYS A 111 1.57 -26.99 -3.65
N VAL A 112 0.48 -26.90 -4.41
CA VAL A 112 -0.18 -28.08 -5.03
C VAL A 112 0.74 -28.69 -6.08
N ILE A 113 1.29 -27.88 -6.99
CA ILE A 113 2.23 -28.35 -8.03
C ILE A 113 3.45 -29.02 -7.39
N LEU A 114 3.97 -28.44 -6.30
CA LEU A 114 5.11 -29.02 -5.58
C LEU A 114 4.78 -30.39 -4.98
N ALA A 115 3.58 -30.55 -4.42
CA ALA A 115 3.13 -31.83 -3.89
C ALA A 115 3.00 -32.89 -5.00
N GLU A 116 2.40 -32.52 -6.14
CA GLU A 116 2.30 -33.41 -7.31
C GLU A 116 3.69 -33.83 -7.82
N LYS A 117 4.62 -32.87 -7.97
CA LYS A 117 6.00 -33.15 -8.38
C LYS A 117 6.74 -34.02 -7.36
N SER A 118 6.51 -33.82 -6.06
CA SER A 118 7.08 -34.69 -5.01
C SER A 118 6.59 -36.13 -5.16
N THR A 119 5.28 -36.32 -5.35
CA THR A 119 4.72 -37.67 -5.58
C THR A 119 5.25 -38.30 -6.86
N ALA A 120 5.43 -37.52 -7.94
CA ALA A 120 6.04 -38.02 -9.18
C ALA A 120 7.50 -38.44 -8.97
N CYS A 121 8.30 -37.67 -8.22
CA CYS A 121 9.67 -38.05 -7.88
C CYS A 121 9.73 -39.33 -7.04
N GLU A 122 8.81 -39.51 -6.08
CA GLU A 122 8.69 -40.74 -5.28
C GLU A 122 8.39 -41.95 -6.17
N THR A 123 7.43 -41.83 -7.10
CA THR A 123 7.14 -42.93 -8.04
C THR A 123 8.32 -43.30 -8.94
N LEU A 124 9.06 -42.30 -9.44
CA LEU A 124 10.26 -42.55 -10.24
C LEU A 124 11.37 -43.21 -9.41
N LEU A 125 11.50 -42.85 -8.14
CA LEU A 125 12.48 -43.46 -7.24
C LEU A 125 12.15 -44.93 -6.98
N ASP A 126 10.87 -45.26 -6.80
CA ASP A 126 10.40 -46.64 -6.65
C ASP A 126 10.68 -47.46 -7.93
N GLU A 127 10.41 -46.91 -9.11
CA GLU A 127 10.75 -47.55 -10.40
C GLU A 127 12.26 -47.77 -10.56
N ILE A 128 13.09 -46.79 -10.20
CA ILE A 128 14.55 -46.94 -10.23
C ILE A 128 14.98 -48.06 -9.27
N SER A 129 14.43 -48.09 -8.06
CA SER A 129 14.78 -49.10 -7.04
C SER A 129 14.44 -50.52 -7.51
N THR A 130 13.24 -50.71 -8.06
CA THR A 130 12.79 -52.01 -8.58
C THR A 130 13.63 -52.44 -9.79
N ASN A 131 13.87 -51.56 -10.75
CA ASN A 131 14.73 -51.86 -11.90
C ASN A 131 16.18 -52.14 -11.49
N THR A 132 16.69 -51.49 -10.44
CA THR A 132 18.02 -51.76 -9.90
C THR A 132 18.10 -53.15 -9.26
N THR A 133 17.07 -53.58 -8.52
CA THR A 133 17.01 -54.95 -8.00
C THR A 133 16.99 -56.00 -9.10
N ILE A 134 16.18 -55.79 -10.16
CA ILE A 134 16.12 -56.69 -11.32
C ILE A 134 17.47 -56.73 -12.06
N ALA A 135 18.14 -55.59 -12.19
CA ALA A 135 19.46 -55.52 -12.81
C ALA A 135 20.50 -56.31 -12.02
N GLU A 136 20.53 -56.19 -10.69
CA GLU A 136 21.48 -56.93 -9.86
C GLU A 136 21.19 -58.44 -9.89
N GLU A 137 19.92 -58.85 -9.84
CA GLU A 137 19.52 -60.25 -10.01
C GLU A 137 19.97 -60.81 -11.36
N LYS A 138 19.70 -60.12 -12.47
CA LYS A 138 20.14 -60.58 -13.80
C LYS A 138 21.66 -60.59 -13.95
N LYS A 139 22.36 -59.67 -13.30
CA LYS A 139 23.82 -59.61 -13.28
C LYS A 139 24.42 -60.82 -12.56
N THR A 140 23.89 -61.19 -11.39
CA THR A 140 24.31 -62.42 -10.70
C THR A 140 24.05 -63.65 -11.56
N LEU A 141 22.89 -63.73 -12.24
CA LEU A 141 22.58 -64.82 -13.16
C LEU A 141 23.55 -64.89 -14.35
N ALA A 142 23.94 -63.74 -14.92
CA ALA A 142 24.92 -63.67 -16.00
C ALA A 142 26.31 -64.12 -15.53
N GLU A 143 26.74 -63.70 -14.33
CA GLU A 143 28.02 -64.11 -13.73
C GLU A 143 28.08 -65.63 -13.49
N ASP A 144 26.98 -66.23 -13.02
CA ASP A 144 26.91 -67.67 -12.78
C ASP A 144 26.88 -68.47 -14.10
N LYS A 145 26.13 -68.01 -15.11
CA LYS A 145 26.17 -68.64 -16.44
C LYS A 145 27.53 -68.46 -17.13
N ALA A 146 28.22 -67.36 -16.92
CA ALA A 146 29.57 -67.16 -17.45
C ALA A 146 30.56 -68.20 -16.90
N LYS A 147 30.51 -68.45 -15.58
CA LYS A 147 31.31 -69.51 -14.93
C LYS A 147 30.95 -70.89 -15.46
N GLU A 148 29.66 -71.17 -15.66
CA GLU A 148 29.19 -72.44 -16.21
C GLU A 148 29.70 -72.68 -17.65
N ILE A 149 29.64 -71.66 -18.51
CA ILE A 149 30.17 -71.72 -19.88
C ILE A 149 31.68 -71.90 -19.89
N GLU A 150 32.41 -71.23 -18.98
CA GLU A 150 33.86 -71.39 -18.85
C GLU A 150 34.23 -72.83 -18.46
N GLU A 151 33.47 -73.44 -17.55
CA GLU A 151 33.65 -74.83 -17.14
C GLU A 151 33.29 -75.80 -18.27
N GLN A 152 32.16 -75.59 -18.95
CA GLN A 152 31.77 -76.39 -20.12
C GLN A 152 32.82 -76.32 -21.24
N ASN A 153 33.44 -75.17 -21.47
CA ASN A 153 34.50 -75.00 -22.46
C ASN A 153 35.78 -75.77 -22.08
N LYS A 154 36.13 -75.81 -20.78
CA LYS A 154 37.27 -76.62 -20.28
C LYS A 154 37.01 -78.12 -20.49
N VAL A 155 35.81 -78.60 -20.15
CA VAL A 155 35.44 -80.02 -20.34
C VAL A 155 35.45 -80.39 -21.82
N ILE A 156 34.86 -79.57 -22.70
CA ILE A 156 34.88 -79.80 -24.16
C ILE A 156 36.31 -79.82 -24.69
N ALA A 157 37.21 -78.95 -24.20
CA ALA A 157 38.61 -78.93 -24.63
C ALA A 157 39.38 -80.20 -24.22
N VAL A 158 39.12 -80.74 -23.02
CA VAL A 158 39.71 -81.99 -22.54
C VAL A 158 39.16 -83.17 -23.36
N GLU A 159 37.84 -83.31 -23.46
CA GLU A 159 37.22 -84.41 -24.21
C GLU A 159 37.53 -84.36 -25.71
N LYS A 160 37.64 -83.17 -26.31
CA LYS A 160 38.07 -82.99 -27.69
C LYS A 160 39.51 -83.44 -27.89
N LYS A 161 40.42 -83.09 -26.97
CA LYS A 161 41.83 -83.51 -27.03
C LYS A 161 41.98 -85.03 -26.84
N GLU A 162 41.18 -85.62 -25.96
CA GLU A 162 41.13 -87.07 -25.76
C GLU A 162 40.53 -87.80 -26.96
N ALA A 163 39.48 -87.26 -27.57
CA ALA A 163 38.88 -87.80 -28.79
C ALA A 163 39.82 -87.66 -30.00
N GLU A 164 40.54 -86.55 -30.16
CA GLU A 164 41.56 -86.35 -31.21
C GLU A 164 42.77 -87.29 -31.01
N SER A 165 43.21 -87.49 -29.76
CA SER A 165 44.27 -88.46 -29.45
C SER A 165 43.83 -89.90 -29.76
N SER A 166 42.62 -90.27 -29.36
CA SER A 166 42.04 -91.59 -29.64
C SER A 166 41.81 -91.81 -31.14
N LEU A 167 41.40 -90.77 -31.86
CA LEU A 167 41.27 -90.79 -33.33
C LEU A 167 42.64 -90.95 -34.01
N ALA A 168 43.68 -90.26 -33.52
CA ALA A 168 45.04 -90.35 -34.04
C ALA A 168 45.67 -91.74 -33.81
N GLU A 169 45.34 -92.39 -32.69
CA GLU A 169 45.68 -93.79 -32.41
C GLU A 169 44.88 -94.78 -33.27
N ALA A 170 43.63 -94.45 -33.62
CA ALA A 170 42.78 -95.28 -34.48
C ALA A 170 43.08 -95.13 -35.99
N LEU A 171 43.65 -94.00 -36.45
CA LEU A 171 44.02 -93.77 -37.85
C LEU A 171 44.92 -94.86 -38.46
N PRO A 172 45.97 -95.37 -37.79
CA PRO A 172 46.78 -96.48 -38.32
C PRO A 172 46.00 -97.82 -38.39
N ALA A 173 44.89 -97.97 -37.66
CA ALA A 173 44.02 -99.15 -37.74
C ALA A 173 42.86 -98.98 -38.77
N LEU A 174 42.51 -97.74 -39.14
CA LEU A 174 41.32 -97.40 -39.94
C LEU A 174 41.59 -97.30 -41.45
N GLU A 175 42.85 -97.08 -41.88
CA GLU A 175 43.26 -97.17 -43.28
C GLU A 175 42.98 -98.57 -43.89
N ALA A 176 42.87 -99.60 -43.05
CA ALA A 176 42.56 -100.97 -43.43
C ALA A 176 41.05 -101.28 -43.58
N ALA A 177 40.14 -100.39 -43.16
CA ALA A 177 38.70 -100.67 -43.06
C ALA A 177 37.79 -99.65 -43.79
N ARG A 178 38.30 -98.99 -44.84
CA ARG A 178 37.59 -97.98 -45.66
C ARG A 178 36.55 -98.57 -46.63
N LEU A 179 35.81 -99.61 -46.24
CA LEU A 179 34.86 -100.31 -47.13
C LEU A 179 33.64 -100.92 -46.41
N ALA A 180 33.00 -100.19 -45.50
CA ALA A 180 31.57 -100.30 -45.21
C ALA A 180 31.13 -99.29 -44.14
N LEU A 181 30.05 -98.57 -44.45
CA LEU A 181 29.09 -97.95 -43.51
C LEU A 181 29.62 -97.05 -42.38
N GLN A 182 29.49 -95.76 -42.70
CA GLN A 182 28.95 -94.67 -41.88
C GLN A 182 28.15 -95.05 -40.62
N ASP A 183 28.36 -94.22 -39.58
CA ASP A 183 27.64 -94.04 -38.30
C ASP A 183 28.13 -94.83 -37.07
N LEU A 184 29.09 -94.24 -36.34
CA LEU A 184 29.20 -94.07 -34.86
C LEU A 184 30.63 -93.55 -34.57
N GLU A 185 30.97 -92.59 -33.70
CA GLU A 185 30.29 -91.80 -32.68
C GLU A 185 30.77 -90.33 -32.84
N LYS A 186 29.91 -89.47 -33.38
CA LYS A 186 30.01 -88.01 -33.20
C LYS A 186 28.87 -87.47 -32.32
N SER A 187 28.04 -88.38 -31.79
CA SER A 187 26.81 -88.09 -31.04
C SER A 187 27.09 -87.34 -29.73
N ASP A 188 28.08 -87.79 -28.95
CA ASP A 188 28.32 -87.22 -27.62
C ASP A 188 29.07 -85.89 -27.69
N VAL A 189 30.08 -85.76 -28.56
CA VAL A 189 30.75 -84.49 -28.84
C VAL A 189 29.78 -83.47 -29.45
N ALA A 190 28.92 -83.88 -30.41
CA ALA A 190 27.90 -82.99 -30.98
C ALA A 190 26.82 -82.59 -29.97
N ARG A 191 26.48 -83.45 -28.99
CA ARG A 191 25.54 -83.12 -27.91
C ARG A 191 26.13 -82.07 -26.96
N LEU A 192 27.41 -82.20 -26.61
CA LEU A 192 28.12 -81.23 -25.78
C LEU A 192 28.30 -79.89 -26.48
N GLU A 193 28.69 -79.90 -27.76
CA GLU A 193 28.75 -78.69 -28.58
C GLU A 193 27.38 -78.02 -28.70
N LYS A 194 26.30 -78.78 -28.92
CA LYS A 194 24.93 -78.24 -28.98
C LYS A 194 24.48 -77.59 -27.66
N ASN A 195 24.80 -78.21 -26.53
CA ASN A 195 24.46 -77.67 -25.21
C ASN A 195 25.27 -76.40 -24.91
N PHE A 196 26.57 -76.39 -25.24
CA PHE A 196 27.42 -75.21 -25.12
C PHE A 196 26.92 -74.04 -25.97
N PHE A 197 26.55 -74.29 -27.23
CA PHE A 197 25.95 -73.27 -28.09
C PHE A 197 24.62 -72.73 -27.54
N ARG A 198 23.81 -73.58 -26.91
CA ARG A 198 22.55 -73.16 -26.27
C ARG A 198 22.82 -72.28 -25.04
N SER A 199 23.70 -72.69 -24.14
CA SER A 199 24.08 -71.91 -22.95
C SER A 199 24.72 -70.58 -23.34
N LYS A 200 25.57 -70.57 -24.38
CA LYS A 200 26.17 -69.35 -24.94
C LYS A 200 25.12 -68.40 -25.49
N HIS A 201 24.16 -68.89 -26.28
CA HIS A 201 23.07 -68.08 -26.80
C HIS A 201 22.16 -67.53 -25.68
N GLU A 202 21.90 -68.32 -24.64
CA GLU A 202 21.16 -67.87 -23.46
C GLU A 202 21.92 -66.79 -22.67
N PHE A 203 23.24 -66.91 -22.53
CA PHE A 203 24.09 -65.90 -21.91
C PHE A 203 24.11 -64.60 -22.72
N GLU A 204 24.26 -64.68 -24.05
CA GLU A 204 24.19 -63.52 -24.95
C GLU A 204 22.82 -62.82 -24.84
N GLY A 205 21.73 -63.58 -24.70
CA GLY A 205 20.39 -63.06 -24.43
C GLY A 205 20.31 -62.31 -23.10
N ILE A 206 20.77 -62.92 -22.00
CA ILE A 206 20.77 -62.29 -20.66
C ILE A 206 21.67 -61.04 -20.64
N GLN A 207 22.82 -61.08 -21.32
CA GLN A 207 23.74 -59.95 -21.42
C GLN A 207 23.13 -58.79 -22.21
N SER A 208 22.39 -59.08 -23.29
CA SER A 208 21.64 -58.07 -24.02
C SER A 208 20.53 -57.45 -23.18
N GLU A 209 19.79 -58.26 -22.41
CA GLU A 209 18.75 -57.76 -21.51
C GLU A 209 19.32 -56.88 -20.40
N LEU A 210 20.46 -57.28 -19.81
CA LEU A 210 21.18 -56.47 -18.84
C LEU A 210 21.60 -55.12 -19.41
N SER A 211 22.14 -55.10 -20.63
CA SER A 211 22.52 -53.85 -21.29
C SER A 211 21.32 -52.93 -21.52
N ASN A 212 20.16 -53.49 -21.86
CA ASN A 212 18.93 -52.72 -22.01
C ASN A 212 18.45 -52.13 -20.68
N ILE A 213 18.41 -52.94 -19.62
CA ILE A 213 18.00 -52.49 -18.28
C ILE A 213 18.97 -51.43 -17.74
N GLN A 214 20.28 -51.59 -17.97
CA GLN A 214 21.28 -50.56 -17.60
C GLN A 214 21.06 -49.24 -18.34
N LYS A 215 20.73 -49.27 -19.64
CA LYS A 215 20.38 -48.06 -20.39
C LYS A 215 19.10 -47.42 -19.86
N GLU A 216 18.08 -48.21 -19.57
CA GLU A 216 16.83 -47.73 -19.00
C GLU A 216 17.08 -47.06 -17.63
N LEU A 217 17.82 -47.72 -16.74
CA LEU A 217 18.24 -47.15 -15.44
C LEU A 217 19.02 -45.84 -15.58
N GLN A 218 19.94 -45.75 -16.55
CA GLN A 218 20.67 -44.52 -16.81
C GLN A 218 19.70 -43.38 -17.23
N THR A 219 18.82 -43.65 -18.19
CA THR A 219 17.86 -42.63 -18.65
C THR A 219 16.86 -42.23 -17.57
N LEU A 220 16.43 -43.18 -16.74
CA LEU A 220 15.50 -42.94 -15.63
C LEU A 220 16.19 -42.14 -14.51
N GLY A 221 17.46 -42.45 -14.22
CA GLY A 221 18.30 -41.70 -13.30
C GLY A 221 18.53 -40.25 -13.74
N GLU A 222 18.79 -40.00 -15.03
CA GLU A 222 18.91 -38.64 -15.58
C GLU A 222 17.59 -37.85 -15.44
N LYS A 223 16.44 -38.48 -15.75
CA LYS A 223 15.12 -37.87 -15.57
C LYS A 223 14.82 -37.56 -14.10
N TYR A 224 15.16 -38.47 -13.19
CA TYR A 224 14.96 -38.26 -11.76
C TYR A 224 15.80 -37.09 -11.24
N GLN A 225 17.07 -37.00 -11.62
CA GLN A 225 17.92 -35.86 -11.24
C GLN A 225 17.40 -34.52 -11.80
N ALA A 226 16.91 -34.52 -13.04
CA ALA A 226 16.29 -33.33 -13.62
C ALA A 226 15.00 -32.93 -12.87
N ALA A 227 14.14 -33.90 -12.54
CA ALA A 227 12.90 -33.65 -11.80
C ALA A 227 13.18 -33.19 -10.36
N LEU A 228 14.22 -33.73 -9.70
CA LEU A 228 14.63 -33.34 -8.36
C LEU A 228 15.10 -31.88 -8.34
N THR A 229 15.98 -31.50 -9.27
CA THR A 229 16.46 -30.11 -9.36
C THR A 229 15.35 -29.12 -9.69
N GLU A 230 14.41 -29.47 -10.57
CA GLU A 230 13.21 -28.66 -10.83
C GLU A 230 12.35 -28.49 -9.56
N LYS A 231 12.10 -29.58 -8.83
CA LYS A 231 11.34 -29.57 -7.58
C LYS A 231 12.01 -28.70 -6.52
N ASP A 232 13.31 -28.86 -6.33
CA ASP A 232 14.06 -28.13 -5.30
C ASP A 232 14.05 -26.61 -5.60
N MET A 233 14.22 -26.21 -6.87
CA MET A 233 14.10 -24.79 -7.25
C MET A 233 12.70 -24.22 -6.99
N LEU A 234 11.64 -24.97 -7.34
CA LEU A 234 10.27 -24.56 -7.06
C LEU A 234 9.99 -24.48 -5.55
N GLN A 235 10.60 -25.36 -4.77
CA GLN A 235 10.47 -25.37 -3.31
C GLN A 235 11.10 -24.13 -2.69
N GLU A 236 12.34 -23.79 -3.09
CA GLU A 236 13.02 -22.58 -2.62
C GLU A 236 12.25 -21.31 -2.99
N GLU A 237 11.69 -21.23 -4.21
CA GLU A 237 10.87 -20.10 -4.65
C GLU A 237 9.60 -19.96 -3.81
N ALA A 238 8.90 -21.07 -3.54
CA ALA A 238 7.69 -21.08 -2.73
C ALA A 238 7.97 -20.69 -1.27
N GLU A 239 9.04 -21.20 -0.67
CA GLU A 239 9.44 -20.85 0.70
C GLU A 239 9.82 -19.36 0.83
N LEU A 240 10.54 -18.82 -0.16
CA LEU A 240 10.88 -17.40 -0.20
C LEU A 240 9.61 -16.54 -0.33
N MET A 241 8.69 -16.94 -1.20
CA MET A 241 7.42 -16.25 -1.39
C MET A 241 6.59 -16.27 -0.11
N GLU A 242 6.48 -17.41 0.57
CA GLU A 242 5.77 -17.57 1.84
C GLU A 242 6.30 -16.64 2.93
N ARG A 243 7.63 -16.58 3.11
CA ARG A 243 8.25 -15.66 4.08
C ARG A 243 7.93 -14.21 3.78
N ARG A 244 7.97 -13.81 2.49
CA ARG A 244 7.63 -12.46 2.06
C ARG A 244 6.16 -12.14 2.31
N LEU A 245 5.26 -13.09 2.06
CA LEU A 245 3.82 -12.91 2.28
C LEU A 245 3.49 -12.78 3.76
N ILE A 246 4.09 -13.58 4.63
CA ILE A 246 3.91 -13.44 6.09
C ILE A 246 4.40 -12.07 6.57
N ALA A 247 5.55 -11.62 6.08
CA ALA A 247 6.08 -10.30 6.43
C ALA A 247 5.15 -9.16 5.95
N ALA A 248 4.63 -9.26 4.73
CA ALA A 248 3.68 -8.29 4.17
C ALA A 248 2.34 -8.30 4.92
N ASP A 249 1.81 -9.47 5.27
CA ASP A 249 0.58 -9.61 6.06
C ASP A 249 0.72 -8.97 7.45
N LYS A 250 1.88 -9.16 8.11
CA LYS A 250 2.18 -8.50 9.39
C LYS A 250 2.23 -6.97 9.28
N LEU A 251 2.74 -6.44 8.16
CA LEU A 251 2.75 -5.00 7.93
C LEU A 251 1.34 -4.45 7.67
N ILE A 252 0.53 -5.16 6.86
CA ILE A 252 -0.84 -4.74 6.55
C ILE A 252 -1.72 -4.81 7.81
N SER A 253 -1.63 -5.89 8.58
CA SER A 253 -2.34 -6.01 9.86
C SER A 253 -1.87 -4.98 10.88
N GLY A 254 -0.58 -4.65 10.91
CA GLY A 254 -0.03 -3.57 11.72
C GLY A 254 -0.57 -2.17 11.35
N LEU A 255 -1.03 -1.98 10.12
CA LEU A 255 -1.62 -0.73 9.61
C LEU A 255 -3.16 -0.73 9.63
N SER A 256 -3.79 -1.75 10.22
CA SER A 256 -5.26 -1.84 10.31
C SER A 256 -5.85 -0.71 11.16
N SER A 257 -5.22 -0.40 12.29
CA SER A 257 -5.68 0.69 13.18
C SER A 257 -5.52 2.06 12.52
N GLU A 258 -4.49 2.24 11.70
CA GLU A 258 -4.24 3.43 10.89
C GLU A 258 -5.32 3.57 9.81
N ASN A 259 -5.71 2.47 9.17
CA ASN A 259 -6.76 2.46 8.16
C ASN A 259 -8.11 2.91 8.74
N GLU A 260 -8.50 2.34 9.89
CA GLU A 260 -9.72 2.75 10.60
C GLU A 260 -9.69 4.23 10.98
N ARG A 261 -8.57 4.69 11.54
CA ARG A 261 -8.36 6.09 11.93
C ARG A 261 -8.45 7.03 10.72
N TRP A 262 -7.74 6.74 9.63
CA TRP A 262 -7.78 7.56 8.43
C TRP A 262 -9.15 7.59 7.77
N THR A 263 -9.91 6.49 7.86
CA THR A 263 -11.30 6.43 7.38
C THR A 263 -12.20 7.35 8.22
N GLN A 264 -12.04 7.34 9.55
CA GLN A 264 -12.76 8.23 10.45
C GLN A 264 -12.36 9.70 10.22
N ASP A 265 -11.06 9.99 10.14
CA ASP A 265 -10.52 11.34 9.87
C ASP A 265 -11.05 11.90 8.55
N LEU A 266 -11.13 11.06 7.52
CA LEU A 266 -11.66 11.43 6.20
C LEU A 266 -13.14 11.78 6.26
N GLU A 267 -13.94 11.00 6.99
CA GLU A 267 -15.36 11.30 7.19
C GLU A 267 -15.54 12.58 8.02
N GLU A 268 -14.72 12.78 9.06
CA GLU A 268 -14.73 14.00 9.85
C GLU A 268 -14.36 15.23 8.99
N LEU A 269 -13.35 15.12 8.14
CA LEU A 269 -12.96 16.19 7.22
C LEU A 269 -14.08 16.52 6.22
N LYS A 270 -14.80 15.51 5.70
CA LYS A 270 -15.97 15.72 4.84
C LYS A 270 -17.09 16.45 5.58
N GLN A 271 -17.37 16.07 6.82
CA GLN A 271 -18.37 16.76 7.64
C GLN A 271 -17.93 18.19 8.00
N ARG A 272 -16.65 18.40 8.31
CA ARG A 272 -16.07 19.72 8.58
C ARG A 272 -16.17 20.62 7.35
N ARG A 273 -15.97 20.08 6.16
CA ARG A 273 -16.15 20.79 4.88
C ARG A 273 -17.57 21.34 4.72
N VAL A 274 -18.59 20.56 5.10
CA VAL A 274 -20.00 21.01 5.03
C VAL A 274 -20.26 22.15 6.02
N ARG A 275 -19.78 22.01 7.26
CA ARG A 275 -19.94 23.02 8.34
C ARG A 275 -19.14 24.30 8.10
N LEU A 276 -18.12 24.23 7.23
CA LEU A 276 -17.29 25.37 6.85
C LEU A 276 -18.12 26.54 6.29
N LEU A 277 -19.25 26.26 5.65
CA LEU A 277 -20.15 27.28 5.11
C LEU A 277 -20.58 28.29 6.17
N GLY A 278 -21.07 27.82 7.33
CA GLY A 278 -21.45 28.68 8.45
C GLY A 278 -20.22 29.21 9.20
N ASP A 279 -19.19 28.39 9.40
CA ASP A 279 -18.01 28.77 10.18
C ASP A 279 -17.28 29.96 9.53
N CYS A 280 -17.10 29.92 8.21
CA CYS A 280 -16.51 31.02 7.44
C CYS A 280 -17.40 32.27 7.44
N LEU A 281 -18.72 32.10 7.41
CA LEU A 281 -19.68 33.20 7.35
C LEU A 281 -19.61 34.07 8.60
N ILE A 282 -19.64 33.43 9.77
CA ILE A 282 -19.54 34.13 11.06
C ILE A 282 -18.13 34.70 11.27
N SER A 283 -17.10 33.93 10.90
CA SER A 283 -15.71 34.37 11.03
C SER A 283 -15.40 35.59 10.16
N ALA A 284 -15.90 35.63 8.92
CA ALA A 284 -15.73 36.77 8.03
C ALA A 284 -16.52 38.00 8.51
N ALA A 285 -17.71 37.81 9.09
CA ALA A 285 -18.46 38.89 9.73
C ALA A 285 -17.67 39.49 10.90
N PHE A 286 -17.10 38.63 11.74
CA PHE A 286 -16.23 39.03 12.85
C PHE A 286 -15.04 39.86 12.38
N LEU A 287 -14.28 39.38 11.38
CA LEU A 287 -13.11 40.08 10.83
C LEU A 287 -13.45 41.45 10.23
N SER A 288 -14.68 41.64 9.75
CA SER A 288 -15.10 42.83 9.01
C SER A 288 -15.75 43.91 9.87
N TYR A 289 -16.41 43.52 10.96
CA TYR A 289 -17.24 44.42 11.78
C TYR A 289 -16.82 44.52 13.26
N GLU A 290 -16.26 43.47 13.86
CA GLU A 290 -16.12 43.39 15.33
C GLU A 290 -14.90 44.13 15.89
N GLY A 291 -14.01 44.63 15.03
CA GLY A 291 -12.78 45.32 15.44
C GLY A 291 -12.98 46.46 16.45
N ALA A 292 -14.04 47.24 16.29
CA ALA A 292 -14.31 48.42 17.13
C ALA A 292 -15.12 48.12 18.41
N PHE A 293 -15.78 46.97 18.49
CA PHE A 293 -16.67 46.63 19.59
C PHE A 293 -15.92 46.06 20.79
N SER A 294 -16.48 46.26 22.00
CA SER A 294 -15.95 45.66 23.23
C SER A 294 -16.35 44.18 23.33
N TRP A 295 -15.67 43.44 24.21
CA TRP A 295 -15.91 42.01 24.39
C TRP A 295 -17.39 41.66 24.63
N ASP A 296 -18.09 42.38 25.53
CA ASP A 296 -19.51 42.11 25.81
C ASP A 296 -20.39 42.22 24.55
N PHE A 297 -20.11 43.23 23.71
CA PHE A 297 -20.84 43.42 22.45
C PHE A 297 -20.48 42.33 21.45
N ARG A 298 -19.20 41.97 21.33
CA ARG A 298 -18.76 40.87 20.47
C ARG A 298 -19.45 39.57 20.85
N ASN A 299 -19.49 39.25 22.15
CA ASN A 299 -20.11 38.04 22.66
C ASN A 299 -21.61 37.99 22.32
N GLU A 300 -22.33 39.09 22.56
CA GLU A 300 -23.75 39.20 22.22
C GLU A 300 -23.99 39.10 20.71
N MET A 301 -23.24 39.87 19.90
CA MET A 301 -23.43 39.93 18.46
C MET A 301 -23.10 38.60 17.79
N VAL A 302 -21.95 38.01 18.11
CA VAL A 302 -21.48 36.77 17.47
C VAL A 302 -22.28 35.57 17.95
N TYR A 303 -22.32 35.31 19.26
CA TYR A 303 -22.81 34.03 19.79
C TYR A 303 -24.32 34.03 20.04
N GLU A 304 -24.92 35.14 20.45
CA GLU A 304 -26.37 35.19 20.76
C GLU A 304 -27.23 35.57 19.54
N VAL A 305 -26.68 36.35 18.61
CA VAL A 305 -27.41 36.83 17.42
C VAL A 305 -26.98 36.10 16.15
N TRP A 306 -25.70 36.16 15.77
CA TRP A 306 -25.28 35.65 14.46
C TRP A 306 -25.28 34.14 14.39
N VAL A 307 -24.68 33.44 15.36
CA VAL A 307 -24.70 31.97 15.44
C VAL A 307 -26.13 31.45 15.43
N LYS A 308 -27.02 32.06 16.23
CA LYS A 308 -28.42 31.67 16.30
C LYS A 308 -29.16 31.87 14.97
N ASP A 309 -28.96 32.99 14.29
CA ASP A 309 -29.59 33.24 12.98
C ASP A 309 -29.07 32.27 11.90
N VAL A 310 -27.78 31.90 11.91
CA VAL A 310 -27.24 30.86 11.02
C VAL A 310 -27.93 29.51 11.26
N GLN A 311 -28.13 29.13 12.52
CA GLN A 311 -28.81 27.90 12.91
C GLN A 311 -30.29 27.90 12.50
N GLU A 312 -31.02 28.99 12.77
CA GLU A 312 -32.44 29.13 12.42
C GLU A 312 -32.67 29.09 10.90
N ARG A 313 -31.68 29.53 10.12
CA ARG A 313 -31.69 29.45 8.64
C ARG A 313 -31.29 28.08 8.08
N GLY A 314 -30.93 27.13 8.92
CA GLY A 314 -30.52 25.78 8.50
C GLY A 314 -29.17 25.74 7.79
N ILE A 315 -28.30 26.75 8.00
CA ILE A 315 -26.95 26.74 7.44
C ILE A 315 -26.06 25.86 8.33
N PRO A 316 -25.33 24.87 7.77
CA PRO A 316 -24.44 24.02 8.56
C PRO A 316 -23.35 24.84 9.27
N LEU A 317 -23.18 24.59 10.56
CA LEU A 317 -22.24 25.30 11.43
C LEU A 317 -21.65 24.33 12.46
N SER A 318 -20.38 24.51 12.83
CA SER A 318 -19.76 23.72 13.90
C SER A 318 -20.38 24.01 15.27
N GLN A 319 -20.53 22.99 16.10
CA GLN A 319 -21.14 23.10 17.43
C GLN A 319 -20.29 22.36 18.48
N PRO A 320 -19.84 23.03 19.57
CA PRO A 320 -19.96 24.48 19.81
C PRO A 320 -19.11 25.30 18.83
N PHE A 321 -19.64 26.43 18.35
CA PHE A 321 -18.88 27.35 17.50
C PHE A 321 -17.94 28.22 18.33
N ARG A 322 -16.71 28.38 17.86
CA ARG A 322 -15.70 29.28 18.43
C ARG A 322 -14.93 29.97 17.32
N ILE A 323 -14.72 31.28 17.46
CA ILE A 323 -14.04 32.11 16.46
C ILE A 323 -12.60 31.64 16.24
N GLU A 324 -11.93 31.20 17.31
CA GLU A 324 -10.52 30.82 17.27
C GLU A 324 -10.29 29.54 16.46
N SER A 325 -11.28 28.63 16.40
CA SER A 325 -11.15 27.30 15.80
C SER A 325 -10.85 27.29 14.30
N LEU A 326 -11.31 28.31 13.58
CA LEU A 326 -11.09 28.43 12.13
C LEU A 326 -9.97 29.42 11.82
N LEU A 327 -9.89 30.49 12.59
CA LEU A 327 -9.02 31.61 12.30
C LEU A 327 -7.63 31.42 12.88
N THR A 328 -7.40 30.58 13.88
CA THR A 328 -6.06 30.37 14.46
C THR A 328 -5.87 28.89 14.87
N ASP A 329 -4.69 28.56 15.38
CA ASP A 329 -4.38 27.25 15.93
C ASP A 329 -3.63 27.39 17.28
N GLU A 330 -3.56 26.30 18.05
CA GLU A 330 -2.93 26.32 19.37
C GLU A 330 -1.45 26.70 19.31
N VAL A 331 -0.77 26.40 18.20
CA VAL A 331 0.64 26.72 17.98
C VAL A 331 0.81 28.23 17.85
N GLU A 332 -0.04 28.89 17.08
CA GLU A 332 -0.05 30.33 16.91
C GLU A 332 -0.46 31.05 18.19
N ILE A 333 -1.48 30.57 18.90
CA ILE A 333 -1.87 31.12 20.21
C ILE A 333 -0.72 31.01 21.21
N SER A 334 -0.05 29.85 21.27
CA SER A 334 1.13 29.66 22.14
C SER A 334 2.28 30.59 21.73
N LYS A 335 2.47 30.82 20.43
CA LYS A 335 3.45 31.77 19.93
C LYS A 335 3.13 33.18 20.38
N TRP A 336 1.88 33.63 20.25
CA TRP A 336 1.46 34.94 20.74
C TRP A 336 1.62 35.07 22.26
N GLY A 337 1.37 33.99 23.01
CA GLY A 337 1.68 33.85 24.43
C GLY A 337 3.14 34.16 24.74
N SER A 338 4.06 33.54 23.98
CA SER A 338 5.49 33.81 24.11
C SER A 338 5.87 35.24 23.71
N GLU A 339 5.13 35.85 22.79
CA GLU A 339 5.27 37.25 22.35
C GLU A 339 4.64 38.26 23.34
N GLY A 340 4.01 37.79 24.44
CA GLY A 340 3.45 38.64 25.49
C GLY A 340 1.96 38.97 25.35
N LEU A 341 1.25 38.33 24.41
CA LEU A 341 -0.21 38.38 24.35
C LEU A 341 -0.79 37.36 25.34
N PRO A 342 -1.63 37.75 26.32
CA PRO A 342 -2.30 36.84 27.21
C PRO A 342 -3.18 35.82 26.46
N PRO A 343 -3.33 34.60 26.99
CA PRO A 343 -4.07 33.52 26.34
C PRO A 343 -5.59 33.57 26.61
N ASP A 344 -6.12 34.70 27.09
CA ASP A 344 -7.57 34.87 27.27
C ASP A 344 -8.29 35.14 25.94
N GLU A 345 -9.58 34.82 25.88
CA GLU A 345 -10.38 34.88 24.64
C GLU A 345 -10.38 36.28 24.01
N LEU A 346 -10.47 37.35 24.81
CA LEU A 346 -10.45 38.72 24.31
C LEU A 346 -9.11 39.05 23.66
N SER A 347 -8.00 38.72 24.34
CA SER A 347 -6.65 38.94 23.83
C SER A 347 -6.40 38.15 22.55
N VAL A 348 -6.80 36.88 22.50
CA VAL A 348 -6.70 36.04 21.29
C VAL A 348 -7.52 36.62 20.13
N GLN A 349 -8.77 37.02 20.38
CA GLN A 349 -9.61 37.66 19.38
C GLN A 349 -9.03 38.98 18.86
N ASN A 350 -8.43 39.80 19.72
CA ASN A 350 -7.70 41.00 19.31
C ASN A 350 -6.46 40.65 18.48
N GLY A 351 -5.77 39.56 18.83
CA GLY A 351 -4.67 39.00 18.05
C GLY A 351 -5.11 38.64 16.63
N ILE A 352 -6.22 37.90 16.51
CA ILE A 352 -6.84 37.52 15.23
C ILE A 352 -7.21 38.77 14.41
N LEU A 353 -7.90 39.75 15.02
CA LEU A 353 -8.28 40.98 14.32
C LEU A 353 -7.07 41.79 13.87
N THR A 354 -5.95 41.71 14.62
CA THR A 354 -4.72 42.43 14.29
C THR A 354 -3.98 41.79 13.11
N THR A 355 -3.96 40.46 13.04
CA THR A 355 -3.20 39.72 12.02
C THR A 355 -4.01 39.40 10.76
N ARG A 356 -5.33 39.19 10.90
CA ARG A 356 -6.21 38.72 9.82
C ARG A 356 -7.32 39.70 9.45
N GLY A 357 -7.40 40.86 10.12
CA GLY A 357 -8.36 41.90 9.77
C GLY A 357 -8.17 42.36 8.31
N CYS A 358 -9.27 42.68 7.63
CA CYS A 358 -9.25 43.10 6.23
C CYS A 358 -8.49 44.43 5.99
N ARG A 359 -8.19 45.16 7.06
CA ARG A 359 -7.55 46.48 7.04
C ARG A 359 -6.54 46.58 8.16
N PHE A 360 -5.60 47.53 8.01
CA PHE A 360 -4.67 47.85 9.09
C PHE A 360 -5.44 48.32 10.33
N PRO A 361 -5.31 47.60 11.47
CA PRO A 361 -6.05 47.90 12.68
C PRO A 361 -5.52 49.17 13.35
N LEU A 362 -6.42 49.98 13.90
CA LEU A 362 -6.06 51.05 14.83
C LEU A 362 -6.30 50.55 16.26
N CYS A 363 -5.21 50.25 16.97
CA CYS A 363 -5.30 49.73 18.33
C CYS A 363 -5.55 50.85 19.35
N ILE A 364 -6.69 50.79 20.05
CA ILE A 364 -6.96 51.64 21.22
C ILE A 364 -6.44 50.90 22.46
N ASP A 365 -5.21 51.19 22.86
CA ASP A 365 -4.46 50.38 23.80
C ASP A 365 -3.91 51.20 24.99
N PRO A 366 -4.76 51.53 25.99
CA PRO A 366 -4.33 52.32 27.16
C PRO A 366 -3.31 51.58 28.04
N GLN A 367 -3.27 50.24 27.99
CA GLN A 367 -2.36 49.41 28.77
C GLN A 367 -1.06 49.08 28.03
N GLN A 368 -0.91 49.54 26.77
CA GLN A 368 0.23 49.26 25.90
C GLN A 368 0.49 47.76 25.66
N GLN A 369 -0.55 46.93 25.81
CA GLN A 369 -0.46 45.48 25.62
C GLN A 369 -0.22 45.12 24.15
N ALA A 370 -1.03 45.67 23.25
CA ALA A 370 -0.90 45.46 21.81
C ALA A 370 0.43 46.07 21.31
N LEU A 371 0.83 47.24 21.83
CA LEU A 371 2.12 47.84 21.49
C LEU A 371 3.30 46.93 21.84
N ASN A 372 3.31 46.39 23.06
CA ASN A 372 4.39 45.51 23.52
C ASN A 372 4.41 44.19 22.76
N TRP A 373 3.23 43.62 22.48
CA TRP A 373 3.10 42.40 21.68
C TRP A 373 3.60 42.59 20.25
N ILE A 374 3.15 43.63 19.54
CA ILE A 374 3.58 43.93 18.16
C ILE A 374 5.08 44.18 18.11
N LYS A 375 5.64 44.87 19.12
CA LYS A 375 7.09 45.11 19.23
C LYS A 375 7.89 43.82 19.27
N LYS A 376 7.45 42.87 20.08
CA LYS A 376 8.12 41.58 20.24
C LYS A 376 7.91 40.68 19.03
N LYS A 377 6.70 40.68 18.45
CA LYS A 377 6.36 39.94 17.24
C LYS A 377 7.23 40.33 16.03
N GLU A 378 7.41 41.64 15.84
CA GLU A 378 8.10 42.22 14.68
C GLU A 378 9.58 42.56 14.95
N GLU A 379 10.16 42.05 16.04
CA GLU A 379 11.55 42.30 16.43
C GLU A 379 12.54 41.93 15.32
N ASN A 380 12.29 40.81 14.64
CA ASN A 380 13.13 40.33 13.54
C ASN A 380 12.89 41.09 12.22
N ASN A 381 11.77 41.82 12.10
CA ASN A 381 11.34 42.46 10.86
C ASN A 381 11.74 43.94 10.77
N ASN A 382 12.61 44.41 11.68
CA ASN A 382 13.11 45.80 11.73
C ASN A 382 11.97 46.84 11.79
N LEU A 383 10.95 46.60 12.62
CA LEU A 383 9.83 47.51 12.76
C LEU A 383 10.29 48.89 13.25
N LYS A 384 9.95 49.93 12.49
CA LYS A 384 10.26 51.33 12.82
C LYS A 384 9.11 51.96 13.58
N TYR A 385 9.40 52.59 14.72
CA TYR A 385 8.42 53.32 15.53
C TYR A 385 8.64 54.81 15.40
N PHE A 386 7.59 55.53 15.04
CA PHE A 386 7.56 56.98 15.05
C PHE A 386 6.42 57.43 15.96
N ASN A 387 6.75 58.31 16.91
CA ASN A 387 5.72 58.95 17.71
C ASN A 387 5.24 60.20 16.96
N MET A 388 3.93 60.37 16.79
CA MET A 388 3.33 61.48 16.06
C MET A 388 3.38 62.82 16.83
N TYR A 389 4.26 62.93 17.83
CA TYR A 389 4.59 64.17 18.55
C TYR A 389 5.87 64.88 18.05
N CYS A 390 6.43 64.47 16.91
CA CYS A 390 7.56 65.16 16.28
C CYS A 390 7.14 65.83 14.96
N VAL A 391 6.39 66.94 15.06
CA VAL A 391 6.29 67.95 14.00
C VAL A 391 6.30 69.34 14.65
N ILE A 392 7.50 69.82 14.99
CA ILE A 392 7.80 71.26 14.91
C ILE A 392 8.36 71.49 13.51
N VAL A 393 7.60 72.25 12.72
CA VAL A 393 7.93 73.05 11.52
C VAL A 393 9.23 72.71 10.78
N CYS A 394 9.10 72.31 9.51
CA CYS A 394 9.98 72.77 8.44
C CYS A 394 9.20 72.95 7.14
N ARG A 395 9.31 74.15 6.57
CA ARG A 395 8.92 74.59 5.21
C ARG A 395 9.17 73.51 4.15
N TRP A 396 8.24 73.33 3.21
CA TRP A 396 8.17 74.09 1.95
C TRP A 396 6.72 74.32 1.56
#